data_AF-A0A1Y3CSF6-F1
#
_entry.id   AF-A0A1Y3CSF6-F1
#
_cell.length_a   1.000
_cell.length_b   1.000
_cell.length_c   1.000
_cell.angle_alpha   90.00
_cell.angle_beta   90.00
_cell.angle_gamma   90.00
#
_symmetry.space_group_name_H-M   'P 1'
#
loop_
_entity.id
_entity.type
_entity.pdbx_description
1 polymer ?
#
loop_
_entity_poly.entity_id
_entity_poly.type
_entity_poly.pdbx_seq_one_letter_code
_entity_poly.pdbx_strand_id
1 'polypeptide(L)'
;MKNSIPVITANFEPFKVVLQNETEQSWLASLDEINNNNYDYEGFNEIVGVVDIGISPYSLAISRDGTLHLPRINKYLDLTIALFEFNQFLTCLFLGGEYCEVVWSDDIGFGFIFENKTSMICSGAEGKAGKFHRQAKVGHLSMAERINLHIPQAVSLKKLKDSYDKGKVIVNFLENMSFQPLLYGATFYRNRNYSESLINFWSMTEILIEKYWKDKILSSSKDHKIAIKINVLYESGLIKSDLKTNLDCVRNARNKLAHRGKLPDVETVLLAIECVFKILSLVASNFEKCDEYSYLITMLEKVGLANKVIFSVDQEIEITTWFESFEDSSNVNFFTVNR
;
A
#
# COMPACT_ATOMS: atom_id res chain seq x y z
N MET A 1 -28.37 23.21 2.30
CA MET A 1 -27.14 22.64 1.70
C MET A 1 -27.21 22.75 0.18
N LYS A 2 -27.22 23.95 -0.39
CA LYS A 2 -27.39 24.11 -1.85
C LYS A 2 -26.08 24.03 -2.64
N ASN A 3 -24.93 24.09 -1.97
CA ASN A 3 -23.63 24.18 -2.62
C ASN A 3 -22.59 23.21 -2.02
N SER A 4 -22.87 21.91 -2.09
CA SER A 4 -21.89 20.88 -1.76
C SER A 4 -21.89 19.77 -2.81
N ILE A 5 -20.70 19.25 -3.12
CA ILE A 5 -20.51 18.15 -4.06
C ILE A 5 -20.44 16.87 -3.24
N PRO A 6 -21.35 15.90 -3.42
CA PRO A 6 -21.26 14.62 -2.75
C PRO A 6 -20.06 13.83 -3.29
N VAL A 7 -19.29 13.24 -2.40
CA VAL A 7 -18.08 12.49 -2.73
C VAL A 7 -18.03 11.13 -2.03
N ILE A 8 -17.27 10.23 -2.65
CA ILE A 8 -16.79 9.00 -2.04
C ILE A 8 -15.33 9.24 -1.70
N THR A 9 -14.92 8.85 -0.50
CA THR A 9 -13.58 9.12 0.02
C THR A 9 -12.80 7.83 0.21
N ALA A 10 -11.49 7.91 0.08
CA ALA A 10 -10.58 6.83 0.44
C ALA A 10 -9.34 7.40 1.15
N ASN A 11 -8.80 6.60 2.06
CA ASN A 11 -7.65 6.95 2.88
C ASN A 11 -6.62 5.84 2.79
N PHE A 12 -5.36 6.21 2.57
CA PHE A 12 -4.27 5.25 2.36
C PHE A 12 -3.17 5.44 3.40
N GLU A 13 -2.42 4.38 3.68
CA GLU A 13 -1.22 4.41 4.52
C GLU A 13 0.05 4.58 3.66
N PRO A 14 1.15 5.10 4.21
CA PRO A 14 1.22 5.76 5.51
C PRO A 14 0.54 7.14 5.45
N PHE A 15 0.14 7.66 6.62
CA PHE A 15 -0.40 9.02 6.73
C PHE A 15 0.61 10.05 6.20
N LYS A 16 0.14 10.93 5.31
CA LYS A 16 0.94 11.98 4.69
C LYS A 16 0.17 13.29 4.64
N VAL A 17 0.83 14.36 5.07
CA VAL A 17 0.36 15.72 4.81
C VAL A 17 0.72 16.10 3.37
N VAL A 18 -0.30 16.49 2.60
CA VAL A 18 -0.15 16.98 1.24
C VAL A 18 0.01 18.49 1.26
N LEU A 19 1.12 18.99 0.73
CA LEU A 19 1.43 20.41 0.63
C LEU A 19 1.03 20.95 -0.74
N GLN A 20 0.52 22.17 -0.80
CA GLN A 20 0.15 22.82 -2.06
C GLN A 20 1.39 23.07 -2.93
N ASN A 21 2.52 23.42 -2.32
CA ASN A 21 3.78 23.63 -3.01
C ASN A 21 4.98 23.17 -2.15
N GLU A 22 6.15 23.02 -2.78
CA GLU A 22 7.39 22.54 -2.13
C GLU A 22 7.98 23.55 -1.11
N THR A 23 7.57 24.83 -1.20
CA THR A 23 8.03 25.91 -0.32
C THR A 23 7.12 26.14 0.88
N GLU A 24 5.96 25.47 0.92
CA GLU A 24 5.01 25.59 2.01
C GLU A 24 5.61 24.96 3.25
N GLN A 25 5.49 25.66 4.38
CA GLN A 25 5.87 25.07 5.66
C GLN A 25 5.00 23.84 5.91
N SER A 26 5.64 22.71 6.17
CA SER A 26 4.92 21.49 6.53
C SER A 26 3.96 21.77 7.69
N TRP A 27 2.75 21.21 7.62
CA TRP A 27 1.88 21.16 8.77
C TRP A 27 2.61 20.41 9.89
N LEU A 28 2.70 21.03 11.07
CA LEU A 28 3.40 20.50 12.22
C LEU A 28 2.53 20.75 13.45
N ALA A 29 2.40 19.73 14.29
CA ALA A 29 1.88 19.86 15.63
C ALA A 29 3.01 19.63 16.64
N SER A 30 3.12 20.52 17.62
CA SER A 30 4.00 20.35 18.77
C SER A 30 3.55 19.17 19.63
N LEU A 31 4.45 18.62 20.45
CA LEU A 31 4.09 17.57 21.40
C LEU A 31 3.03 18.05 22.40
N ASP A 32 3.06 19.33 22.78
CA ASP A 32 2.03 19.91 23.65
C ASP A 32 0.67 19.96 22.95
N GLU A 33 0.64 20.32 21.66
CA GLU A 33 -0.60 20.32 20.88
C GLU A 33 -1.18 18.91 20.71
N ILE A 34 -0.28 17.95 20.48
CA ILE A 34 -0.60 16.53 20.37
C ILE A 34 -1.13 16.01 21.71
N ASN A 35 -0.48 16.29 22.83
CA ASN A 35 -0.87 15.82 24.15
C ASN A 35 -2.21 16.40 24.60
N ASN A 36 -2.48 17.67 24.28
CA ASN A 36 -3.70 18.36 24.67
C ASN A 36 -4.83 18.32 23.62
N ASN A 37 -4.60 17.66 22.47
CA ASN A 37 -5.59 17.50 21.40
C ASN A 37 -6.10 18.84 20.84
N ASN A 38 -5.22 19.82 20.72
CA ASN A 38 -5.51 21.18 20.22
C ASN A 38 -4.64 21.53 19.00
N TYR A 39 -4.23 20.52 18.22
CA TYR A 39 -3.62 20.72 16.91
C TYR A 39 -4.64 21.29 15.90
N ASP A 40 -4.16 21.95 14.84
CA ASP A 40 -4.99 22.47 13.76
C ASP A 40 -5.58 21.34 12.90
N TYR A 41 -6.70 20.78 13.36
CA TYR A 41 -7.45 19.77 12.63
C TYR A 41 -8.29 20.36 11.49
N GLU A 42 -8.60 21.67 11.52
CA GLU A 42 -9.40 22.31 10.47
C GLU A 42 -8.62 22.33 9.16
N GLY A 43 -7.31 22.59 9.21
CA GLY A 43 -6.42 22.52 8.07
C GLY A 43 -6.48 21.18 7.32
N PHE A 44 -6.69 20.06 8.01
CA PHE A 44 -6.83 18.74 7.38
C PHE A 44 -8.07 18.60 6.50
N ASN A 45 -9.08 19.46 6.66
CA ASN A 45 -10.28 19.42 5.84
C ASN A 45 -10.09 20.08 4.46
N GLU A 46 -9.07 20.91 4.30
CA GLU A 46 -8.80 21.67 3.07
C GLU A 46 -8.48 20.75 1.87
N ILE A 47 -9.04 21.08 0.71
CA ILE A 47 -8.68 20.50 -0.60
C ILE A 47 -7.47 21.24 -1.15
N VAL A 48 -6.35 20.53 -1.24
CA VAL A 48 -5.08 21.08 -1.72
C VAL A 48 -5.02 21.13 -3.24
N GLY A 49 -5.70 20.20 -3.92
CA GLY A 49 -5.87 20.26 -5.36
C GLY A 49 -6.49 19.02 -5.96
N VAL A 50 -6.35 18.90 -7.29
CA VAL A 50 -6.94 17.81 -8.09
C VAL A 50 -5.91 17.19 -9.03
N VAL A 51 -6.13 15.91 -9.36
CA VAL A 51 -5.36 15.12 -10.34
C VAL A 51 -6.33 14.53 -11.36
N ASP A 52 -6.03 14.68 -12.65
CA ASP A 52 -6.79 14.04 -13.72
C ASP A 52 -6.41 12.55 -13.81
N ILE A 53 -7.34 11.71 -13.38
CA ILE A 53 -7.19 10.25 -13.41
C ILE A 53 -7.90 9.60 -14.61
N GLY A 54 -8.37 10.38 -15.59
CA GLY A 54 -9.06 9.86 -16.77
C GLY A 54 -10.57 9.67 -16.58
N ILE A 55 -11.19 10.42 -15.66
CA ILE A 55 -12.62 10.31 -15.31
C ILE A 55 -13.43 11.54 -15.75
N SER A 56 -13.04 12.11 -16.89
CA SER A 56 -13.64 13.31 -17.49
C SER A 56 -15.18 13.28 -17.48
N PRO A 57 -15.87 14.38 -17.15
CA PRO A 57 -15.34 15.74 -16.91
C PRO A 57 -14.80 15.98 -15.49
N TYR A 58 -14.66 14.94 -14.66
CA TYR A 58 -14.24 15.04 -13.27
C TYR A 58 -12.74 14.77 -13.08
N SER A 59 -12.27 15.00 -11.84
CA SER A 59 -10.91 14.70 -11.40
C SER A 59 -10.94 14.17 -9.98
N LEU A 60 -9.86 13.52 -9.56
CA LEU A 60 -9.65 13.09 -8.18
C LEU A 60 -9.21 14.29 -7.35
N ALA A 61 -9.96 14.67 -6.31
CA ALA A 61 -9.54 15.72 -5.39
C ALA A 61 -8.72 15.12 -4.24
N ILE A 62 -7.79 15.90 -3.69
CA ILE A 62 -6.91 15.48 -2.60
C ILE A 62 -6.95 16.52 -1.48
N SER A 63 -7.24 16.07 -0.27
CA SER A 63 -7.17 16.90 0.94
C SER A 63 -5.76 17.04 1.49
N ARG A 64 -5.54 18.04 2.35
CA ARG A 64 -4.27 18.27 3.06
C ARG A 64 -3.83 17.08 3.90
N ASP A 65 -4.77 16.31 4.43
CA ASP A 65 -4.48 15.08 5.18
C ASP A 65 -4.23 13.85 4.29
N GLY A 66 -4.26 13.99 2.96
CA GLY A 66 -4.11 12.88 2.01
C GLY A 66 -5.41 12.14 1.68
N THR A 67 -6.57 12.54 2.22
CA THR A 67 -7.86 11.95 1.80
C THR A 67 -8.08 12.15 0.30
N LEU A 68 -8.39 11.06 -0.41
CA LEU A 68 -8.73 11.05 -1.82
C LEU A 68 -10.25 11.16 -1.99
N HIS A 69 -10.71 11.95 -2.96
CA HIS A 69 -12.13 12.19 -3.20
C HIS A 69 -12.52 11.94 -4.65
N LEU A 70 -13.43 10.99 -4.86
CA LEU A 70 -14.12 10.79 -6.13
C LEU A 70 -15.52 11.42 -6.07
N PRO A 71 -16.02 12.01 -7.16
CA PRO A 71 -17.39 12.50 -7.20
C PRO A 71 -18.37 11.35 -7.07
N ARG A 72 -19.46 11.52 -6.30
CA ARG A 72 -20.48 10.46 -6.17
C ARG A 72 -21.41 10.45 -7.39
N ILE A 73 -20.91 9.89 -8.50
CA ILE A 73 -21.64 9.68 -9.75
C ILE A 73 -22.13 8.24 -9.87
N ASN A 74 -23.07 7.97 -10.80
CA ASN A 74 -23.67 6.64 -11.00
C ASN A 74 -22.64 5.52 -11.15
N LYS A 75 -21.51 5.78 -11.84
CA LYS A 75 -20.40 4.82 -12.00
C LYS A 75 -19.85 4.31 -10.66
N TYR A 76 -19.80 5.17 -9.65
CA TYR A 76 -19.19 4.88 -8.35
C TYR A 76 -20.19 4.56 -7.25
N LEU A 77 -21.48 4.39 -7.60
CA LEU A 77 -22.44 3.78 -6.68
C LEU A 77 -22.09 2.30 -6.43
N ASP A 78 -21.43 1.65 -7.39
CA ASP A 78 -20.71 0.40 -7.16
C ASP A 78 -19.36 0.72 -6.49
N LEU A 79 -19.26 0.37 -5.20
CA LEU A 79 -18.06 0.61 -4.41
C LEU A 79 -16.86 -0.21 -4.87
N THR A 80 -17.07 -1.35 -5.54
CA THR A 80 -15.96 -2.12 -6.11
C THR A 80 -15.29 -1.34 -7.25
N ILE A 81 -16.06 -0.60 -8.05
CA ILE A 81 -15.53 0.27 -9.10
C ILE A 81 -14.80 1.46 -8.48
N ALA A 82 -15.37 2.10 -7.46
CA ALA A 82 -14.71 3.21 -6.76
C ALA A 82 -13.39 2.78 -6.11
N LEU A 83 -13.39 1.64 -5.42
CA LEU A 83 -12.21 1.04 -4.80
C LEU A 83 -11.13 0.72 -5.84
N PHE A 84 -11.53 0.16 -6.99
CA PHE A 84 -10.61 -0.10 -8.09
C PHE A 84 -9.93 1.18 -8.58
N GLU A 85 -10.67 2.29 -8.73
CA GLU A 85 -10.11 3.57 -9.19
C GLU A 85 -9.12 4.17 -8.19
N PHE A 86 -9.44 4.10 -6.89
CA PHE A 86 -8.51 4.53 -5.84
C PHE A 86 -7.22 3.70 -5.87
N ASN A 87 -7.33 2.37 -5.90
CA ASN A 87 -6.17 1.50 -5.92
C ASN A 87 -5.40 1.57 -7.26
N GLN A 88 -6.06 1.91 -8.35
CA GLN A 88 -5.39 2.19 -9.63
C GLN A 88 -4.57 3.49 -9.56
N PHE A 89 -5.12 4.55 -8.98
CA PHE A 89 -4.38 5.79 -8.72
C PHE A 89 -3.17 5.55 -7.81
N LEU A 90 -3.35 4.82 -6.70
CA LEU A 90 -2.28 4.49 -5.77
C LEU A 90 -1.22 3.58 -6.39
N THR A 91 -1.61 2.65 -7.27
CA THR A 91 -0.66 1.83 -8.03
C THR A 91 0.22 2.70 -8.92
N CYS A 92 -0.33 3.73 -9.57
CA CYS A 92 0.47 4.70 -10.32
C CYS A 92 1.42 5.49 -9.40
N LEU A 93 0.96 5.96 -8.23
CA LEU A 93 1.85 6.64 -7.28
C LEU A 93 3.01 5.74 -6.84
N PHE A 94 2.71 4.50 -6.46
CA PHE A 94 3.70 3.50 -6.06
C PHE A 94 4.74 3.26 -7.15
N LEU A 95 4.30 2.93 -8.36
CA LEU A 95 5.18 2.73 -9.52
C LEU A 95 5.95 4.00 -9.87
N GLY A 96 5.39 5.18 -9.64
CA GLY A 96 6.03 6.48 -9.81
C GLY A 96 7.16 6.78 -8.84
N GLY A 97 7.29 6.01 -7.75
CA GLY A 97 8.29 6.26 -6.73
C GLY A 97 7.73 6.88 -5.44
N GLU A 98 6.41 6.90 -5.25
CA GLU A 98 5.76 7.37 -4.04
C GLU A 98 5.10 6.21 -3.29
N TYR A 99 5.70 5.77 -2.17
CA TYR A 99 5.17 4.63 -1.42
C TYR A 99 3.77 4.90 -0.88
N CYS A 100 2.82 4.04 -1.19
CA CYS A 100 1.48 4.04 -0.59
C CYS A 100 0.98 2.61 -0.49
N GLU A 101 -0.02 2.41 0.36
CA GLU A 101 -0.65 1.12 0.62
C GLU A 101 -2.04 1.06 0.01
N VAL A 102 -2.52 -0.17 -0.19
CA VAL A 102 -3.87 -0.45 -0.68
C VAL A 102 -4.92 0.17 0.23
N VAL A 103 -5.95 0.77 -0.39
CA VAL A 103 -7.21 1.11 0.26
C VAL A 103 -8.06 -0.15 0.32
N TRP A 104 -8.57 -0.49 1.51
CA TRP A 104 -9.51 -1.60 1.69
C TRP A 104 -10.95 -1.13 1.55
N SER A 105 -11.88 -2.07 1.38
CA SER A 105 -13.32 -1.75 1.30
C SER A 105 -13.81 -0.93 2.50
N ASP A 106 -13.24 -1.19 3.67
CA ASP A 106 -13.69 -0.61 4.93
C ASP A 106 -13.13 0.81 5.11
N ASP A 107 -12.07 1.19 4.38
CA ASP A 107 -11.52 2.54 4.36
C ASP A 107 -12.33 3.51 3.45
N ILE A 108 -13.33 2.99 2.72
CA ILE A 108 -14.20 3.81 1.88
C ILE A 108 -15.20 4.59 2.75
N GLY A 109 -15.20 5.91 2.58
CA GLY A 109 -16.12 6.82 3.24
C GLY A 109 -17.04 7.55 2.26
N PHE A 110 -18.01 8.27 2.81
CA PHE A 110 -18.91 9.14 2.08
C PHE A 110 -18.92 10.52 2.72
N GLY A 111 -18.96 11.54 1.89
CA GLY A 111 -18.79 12.90 2.37
C GLY A 111 -19.25 13.97 1.38
N PHE A 112 -18.82 15.18 1.68
CA PHE A 112 -19.07 16.35 0.85
C PHE A 112 -17.81 17.19 0.71
N ILE A 113 -17.63 17.78 -0.47
CA ILE A 113 -16.75 18.93 -0.68
C ILE A 113 -17.64 20.18 -0.73
N PHE A 114 -17.27 21.20 0.03
CA PHE A 114 -17.98 22.49 0.12
C PHE A 114 -17.34 23.54 -0.79
N GLU A 115 -18.07 24.62 -1.10
CA GLU A 115 -17.58 25.71 -1.96
C GLU A 115 -16.31 26.39 -1.47
N ASN A 116 -16.11 26.46 -0.15
CA ASN A 116 -14.89 26.99 0.47
C ASN A 116 -13.69 26.03 0.36
N LYS A 117 -13.78 24.98 -0.47
CA LYS A 117 -12.75 23.96 -0.69
C LYS A 117 -12.39 23.18 0.57
N THR A 118 -13.30 23.04 1.53
CA THR A 118 -13.15 22.08 2.62
C THR A 118 -13.95 20.81 2.32
N SER A 119 -13.59 19.72 2.98
CA SER A 119 -14.23 18.42 2.85
C SER A 119 -14.63 17.89 4.22
N MET A 120 -15.62 17.01 4.24
CA MET A 120 -16.05 16.31 5.45
C MET A 120 -16.45 14.88 5.13
N ILE A 121 -15.99 13.94 5.95
CA ILE A 121 -16.40 12.53 5.91
C ILE A 121 -17.57 12.35 6.88
N CYS A 122 -18.75 12.04 6.36
CA CYS A 122 -19.99 11.93 7.14
C CYS A 122 -20.23 10.51 7.67
N SER A 123 -19.86 9.50 6.90
CA SER A 123 -20.15 8.08 7.20
C SER A 123 -19.16 7.15 6.49
N GLY A 124 -19.08 5.89 6.91
CA GLY A 124 -18.10 4.94 6.40
C GLY A 124 -16.71 5.25 6.93
N ALA A 125 -15.67 4.81 6.20
CA ALA A 125 -14.27 4.94 6.60
C ALA A 125 -14.03 4.32 8.00
N GLU A 126 -14.48 3.07 8.16
CA GLU A 126 -14.39 2.32 9.42
C GLU A 126 -13.12 1.44 9.49
N GLY A 127 -12.43 1.28 8.36
CA GLY A 127 -11.11 0.68 8.29
C GLY A 127 -10.06 1.51 9.04
N LYS A 128 -8.88 0.92 9.27
CA LYS A 128 -7.82 1.53 10.09
C LYS A 128 -7.42 2.92 9.57
N ALA A 129 -7.18 3.05 8.27
CA ALA A 129 -6.78 4.33 7.68
C ALA A 129 -7.99 5.27 7.63
N GLY A 130 -9.15 4.80 7.17
CA GLY A 130 -10.37 5.59 7.12
C GLY A 130 -10.73 6.23 8.47
N LYS A 131 -10.68 5.43 9.54
CA LYS A 131 -11.01 5.86 10.90
C LYS A 131 -10.01 6.89 11.39
N PHE A 132 -8.72 6.65 11.22
CA PHE A 132 -7.68 7.61 11.60
C PHE A 132 -7.93 8.97 10.95
N HIS A 133 -8.07 9.03 9.62
CA HIS A 133 -8.24 10.29 8.90
C HIS A 133 -9.56 11.00 9.27
N ARG A 134 -10.66 10.25 9.41
CA ARG A 134 -11.94 10.80 9.84
C ARG A 134 -11.85 11.45 11.22
N GLN A 135 -11.20 10.80 12.18
CA GLN A 135 -11.03 11.35 13.53
C GLN A 135 -10.01 12.49 13.58
N ALA A 136 -8.95 12.44 12.77
CA ALA A 136 -7.98 13.53 12.63
C ALA A 136 -8.64 14.82 12.15
N LYS A 137 -9.54 14.74 11.17
CA LYS A 137 -10.28 15.90 10.60
C LYS A 137 -11.24 16.58 11.58
N VAL A 138 -11.61 15.93 12.68
CA VAL A 138 -12.56 16.47 13.68
C VAL A 138 -11.93 16.61 15.07
N GLY A 139 -10.61 16.43 15.20
CA GLY A 139 -9.92 16.57 16.48
C GLY A 139 -10.29 15.50 17.51
N HIS A 140 -10.59 14.27 17.09
CA HIS A 140 -11.07 13.19 17.99
C HIS A 140 -10.12 11.98 18.05
N LEU A 141 -8.87 12.13 17.63
CA LEU A 141 -7.88 11.06 17.71
C LEU A 141 -7.61 10.62 19.16
N SER A 142 -7.48 9.31 19.36
CA SER A 142 -7.01 8.78 20.64
C SER A 142 -5.55 9.18 20.91
N MET A 143 -5.11 9.11 22.17
CA MET A 143 -3.71 9.42 22.53
C MET A 143 -2.70 8.61 21.71
N ALA A 144 -2.98 7.32 21.49
CA ALA A 144 -2.12 6.42 20.74
C ALA A 144 -2.06 6.74 19.24
N GLU A 145 -3.12 7.34 18.68
CA GLU A 145 -3.14 7.74 17.27
C GLU A 145 -2.52 9.13 17.08
N ARG A 146 -2.69 10.04 18.04
CA ARG A 146 -2.16 11.42 17.98
C ARG A 146 -0.65 11.46 17.80
N ILE A 147 0.09 10.47 18.27
CA ILE A 147 1.55 10.40 18.06
C ILE A 147 1.91 10.34 16.56
N ASN A 148 1.03 9.82 15.70
CA ASN A 148 1.25 9.80 14.25
C ASN A 148 1.19 11.20 13.62
N LEU A 149 0.70 12.21 14.36
CA LEU A 149 0.75 13.62 13.98
C LEU A 149 2.07 14.29 14.39
N HIS A 150 2.93 13.60 15.16
CA HIS A 150 4.24 14.12 15.50
C HIS A 150 5.19 13.94 14.32
N ILE A 151 5.47 15.04 13.61
CA ILE A 151 6.34 15.07 12.43
C ILE A 151 5.84 14.08 11.36
N PRO A 152 4.64 14.31 10.79
CA PRO A 152 4.09 13.42 9.79
C PRO A 152 4.94 13.50 8.50
N GLN A 153 4.88 12.45 7.69
CA GLN A 153 5.44 12.53 6.35
C GLN A 153 4.73 13.65 5.57
N ALA A 154 5.49 14.40 4.78
CA ALA A 154 4.96 15.46 3.94
C ALA A 154 5.31 15.20 2.49
N VAL A 155 4.37 15.48 1.59
CA VAL A 155 4.54 15.32 0.14
C VAL A 155 3.88 16.49 -0.58
N SER A 156 4.52 17.08 -1.58
CA SER A 156 3.90 18.15 -2.35
C SER A 156 2.89 17.58 -3.36
N LEU A 157 1.84 18.34 -3.66
CA LEU A 157 0.86 17.97 -4.69
C LEU A 157 1.54 17.78 -6.05
N LYS A 158 2.55 18.58 -6.36
CA LYS A 158 3.37 18.44 -7.57
C LYS A 158 4.08 17.09 -7.59
N LYS A 159 4.72 16.69 -6.48
CA LYS A 159 5.38 15.39 -6.37
C LYS A 159 4.41 14.22 -6.55
N LEU A 160 3.18 14.32 -6.03
CA LEU A 160 2.13 13.33 -6.26
C LEU A 160 1.75 13.26 -7.74
N LYS A 161 1.56 14.40 -8.42
CA LYS A 161 1.27 14.44 -9.86
C LYS A 161 2.40 13.84 -10.69
N ASP A 162 3.64 14.25 -10.45
CA ASP A 162 4.81 13.75 -11.17
C ASP A 162 4.95 12.22 -10.99
N SER A 163 4.70 11.72 -9.78
CA SER A 163 4.74 10.29 -9.49
C SER A 163 3.58 9.55 -10.18
N TYR A 164 2.37 10.11 -10.14
CA TYR A 164 1.22 9.56 -10.85
C TYR A 164 1.48 9.46 -12.35
N ASP A 165 1.97 10.53 -12.99
CA ASP A 165 2.25 10.56 -14.42
C ASP A 165 3.33 9.56 -14.81
N LYS A 166 4.42 9.47 -14.01
CA LYS A 166 5.47 8.47 -14.22
C LYS A 166 4.92 7.04 -14.10
N GLY A 167 4.12 6.76 -13.08
CA GLY A 167 3.51 5.45 -12.91
C GLY A 167 2.48 5.10 -13.98
N LYS A 168 1.73 6.09 -14.46
CA LYS A 168 0.77 5.95 -15.55
C LYS A 168 1.44 5.52 -16.84
N VAL A 169 2.64 6.02 -17.14
CA VAL A 169 3.46 5.53 -18.26
C VAL A 169 3.77 4.04 -18.12
N ILE A 170 4.11 3.57 -16.91
CA ILE A 170 4.41 2.16 -16.64
C ILE A 170 3.16 1.29 -16.76
N VAL A 171 2.03 1.74 -16.21
CA VAL A 171 0.76 1.00 -16.31
C VAL A 171 0.28 0.90 -17.75
N ASN A 172 0.39 1.98 -18.53
CA ASN A 172 -0.02 2.01 -19.93
C ASN A 172 0.90 1.19 -20.84
N PHE A 173 2.13 0.88 -20.41
CA PHE A 173 3.05 0.05 -21.18
C PHE A 173 2.48 -1.37 -21.41
N LEU A 174 1.70 -1.92 -20.47
CA LEU A 174 1.03 -3.20 -20.62
C LEU A 174 -0.48 -2.98 -20.74
N GLU A 175 -0.93 -2.62 -21.95
CA GLU A 175 -2.36 -2.47 -22.27
C GLU A 175 -3.18 -3.66 -21.74
N ASN A 176 -4.33 -3.36 -21.12
CA ASN A 176 -5.29 -4.32 -20.58
C ASN A 176 -4.81 -5.18 -19.40
N MET A 177 -3.83 -4.71 -18.63
CA MET A 177 -3.33 -5.40 -17.45
C MET A 177 -3.45 -4.54 -16.18
N SER A 178 -3.96 -5.13 -15.10
CA SER A 178 -3.94 -4.48 -13.79
C SER A 178 -2.60 -4.72 -13.10
N PHE A 179 -1.95 -3.63 -12.70
CA PHE A 179 -0.72 -3.65 -11.89
C PHE A 179 -1.00 -3.63 -10.38
N GLN A 180 -2.27 -3.60 -9.97
CA GLN A 180 -2.64 -3.58 -8.56
C GLN A 180 -2.00 -4.71 -7.72
N PRO A 181 -1.78 -5.95 -8.24
CA PRO A 181 -1.06 -6.96 -7.47
C PRO A 181 0.29 -6.49 -6.92
N LEU A 182 0.99 -5.55 -7.59
CA LEU A 182 2.22 -4.98 -7.03
C LEU A 182 1.96 -4.14 -5.76
N LEU A 183 0.91 -3.31 -5.76
CA LEU A 183 0.51 -2.51 -4.61
C LEU A 183 0.04 -3.40 -3.45
N TYR A 184 -0.76 -4.44 -3.75
CA TYR A 184 -1.16 -5.45 -2.77
C TYR A 184 0.06 -6.18 -2.19
N GLY A 185 0.97 -6.64 -3.06
CA GLY A 185 2.20 -7.32 -2.66
C GLY A 185 3.05 -6.48 -1.72
N ALA A 186 3.19 -5.18 -2.02
CA ALA A 186 3.90 -4.21 -1.19
C ALA A 186 3.22 -3.99 0.17
N THR A 187 1.89 -3.81 0.17
CA THR A 187 1.08 -3.62 1.39
C THR A 187 1.19 -4.85 2.31
N PHE A 188 1.05 -6.06 1.76
CA PHE A 188 1.19 -7.28 2.54
C PHE A 188 2.62 -7.52 3.04
N TYR A 189 3.63 -7.16 2.25
CA TYR A 189 5.02 -7.22 2.68
C TYR A 189 5.26 -6.32 3.91
N ARG A 190 4.80 -5.07 3.83
CA ARG A 190 4.89 -4.11 4.94
C ARG A 190 4.18 -4.62 6.19
N ASN A 191 3.04 -5.25 6.03
CA ASN A 191 2.24 -5.83 7.11
C ASN A 191 2.72 -7.23 7.56
N ARG A 192 3.89 -7.70 7.09
CA ARG A 192 4.49 -9.02 7.40
C ARG A 192 3.60 -10.22 7.02
N ASN A 193 2.63 -10.01 6.15
CA ASN A 193 1.86 -11.09 5.55
C ASN A 193 2.61 -11.63 4.32
N TYR A 194 3.67 -12.40 4.59
CA TYR A 194 4.59 -12.87 3.57
C TYR A 194 3.97 -13.84 2.57
N SER A 195 2.96 -14.61 2.99
CA SER A 195 2.21 -15.51 2.10
C SER A 195 1.48 -14.72 1.02
N GLU A 196 0.67 -13.73 1.40
CA GLU A 196 -0.08 -12.91 0.45
C GLU A 196 0.84 -12.03 -0.39
N SER A 197 1.92 -11.53 0.21
CA SER A 197 2.94 -10.76 -0.52
C SER A 197 3.59 -11.59 -1.62
N LEU A 198 4.05 -12.81 -1.29
CA LEU A 198 4.63 -13.75 -2.26
C LEU A 198 3.66 -14.05 -3.40
N ILE A 199 2.39 -14.34 -3.08
CA ILE A 199 1.36 -14.67 -4.08
C ILE A 199 1.18 -13.51 -5.06
N ASN A 200 1.07 -12.28 -4.55
CA ASN A 200 0.85 -11.10 -5.38
C ASN A 200 2.04 -10.78 -6.30
N PHE A 201 3.26 -10.76 -5.76
CA PHE A 201 4.46 -10.51 -6.58
C PHE A 201 4.74 -11.63 -7.58
N TRP A 202 4.53 -12.89 -7.18
CA TRP A 202 4.68 -14.02 -8.11
C TRP A 202 3.62 -13.98 -9.22
N SER A 203 2.36 -13.70 -8.89
CA SER A 203 1.29 -13.60 -9.90
C SER A 203 1.62 -12.53 -10.94
N MET A 204 2.12 -11.36 -10.50
CA MET A 204 2.55 -10.33 -11.43
C MET A 204 3.75 -10.79 -12.29
N THR A 205 4.70 -11.52 -11.70
CA THR A 205 5.84 -12.10 -12.44
C THR A 205 5.37 -13.08 -13.53
N GLU A 206 4.43 -13.98 -13.19
CA GLU A 206 3.84 -14.92 -14.15
C GLU A 206 3.16 -14.17 -15.30
N ILE A 207 2.35 -13.16 -14.97
CA ILE A 207 1.64 -12.34 -15.95
C ILE A 207 2.59 -11.59 -16.89
N LEU A 208 3.69 -11.03 -16.37
CA LEU A 208 4.69 -10.32 -17.17
C LEU A 208 5.39 -11.25 -18.16
N ILE A 209 5.82 -12.42 -17.70
CA ILE A 209 6.44 -13.45 -18.55
C ILE A 209 5.44 -13.93 -19.59
N GLU A 210 4.17 -14.14 -19.21
CA GLU A 210 3.11 -14.57 -20.12
C GLU A 210 2.89 -13.59 -21.25
N LYS A 211 2.82 -12.29 -20.92
CA LYS A 211 2.62 -11.24 -21.90
C LYS A 211 3.77 -11.20 -22.91
N TYR A 212 5.01 -11.19 -22.42
CA TYR A 212 6.16 -11.22 -23.32
C TYR A 212 6.18 -12.48 -24.20
N TRP A 213 5.86 -13.64 -23.63
CA TRP A 213 5.79 -14.90 -24.35
C TRP A 213 4.79 -14.86 -25.51
N LYS A 214 3.60 -14.30 -25.29
CA LYS A 214 2.56 -14.12 -26.31
C LYS A 214 2.94 -13.09 -27.37
N ASP A 215 3.57 -11.99 -26.96
CA ASP A 215 3.89 -10.90 -27.88
C ASP A 215 5.10 -11.20 -28.77
N LYS A 216 6.06 -12.01 -28.29
CA LYS A 216 7.39 -12.15 -28.93
C LYS A 216 7.83 -13.58 -29.26
N ILE A 217 7.34 -14.61 -28.58
CA ILE A 217 7.85 -15.99 -28.73
C ILE A 217 6.89 -16.89 -29.50
N LEU A 218 5.59 -16.89 -29.16
CA LEU A 218 4.60 -17.76 -29.83
C LEU A 218 3.47 -16.97 -30.48
N SER A 219 3.15 -17.32 -31.73
CA SER A 219 1.86 -17.04 -32.38
C SER A 219 0.85 -18.20 -32.29
N SER A 220 1.21 -19.30 -31.60
CA SER A 220 0.43 -20.56 -31.60
C SER A 220 -0.06 -21.01 -30.21
N SER A 221 -1.17 -21.75 -30.21
CA SER A 221 -2.13 -21.98 -29.11
C SER A 221 -1.69 -22.92 -27.97
N LYS A 222 -0.43 -23.37 -27.90
CA LYS A 222 0.01 -24.26 -26.81
C LYS A 222 0.41 -23.47 -25.58
N ASP A 223 -0.40 -23.58 -24.54
CA ASP A 223 -0.11 -23.01 -23.23
C ASP A 223 1.00 -23.81 -22.53
N HIS A 224 2.19 -23.22 -22.43
CA HIS A 224 3.34 -23.82 -21.78
C HIS A 224 3.37 -23.45 -20.30
N LYS A 225 3.80 -24.39 -19.45
CA LYS A 225 4.01 -24.11 -18.01
C LYS A 225 5.07 -23.02 -17.83
N ILE A 226 4.89 -22.15 -16.83
CA ILE A 226 5.80 -21.03 -16.54
C ILE A 226 7.28 -21.46 -16.38
N ALA A 227 7.53 -22.65 -15.80
CA ALA A 227 8.89 -23.18 -15.65
C ALA A 227 9.61 -23.38 -17.00
N ILE A 228 8.87 -23.79 -18.04
CA ILE A 228 9.42 -23.94 -19.39
C ILE A 228 9.72 -22.55 -19.97
N LYS A 229 8.80 -21.59 -19.78
CA LYS A 229 8.97 -20.21 -20.26
C LYS A 229 10.24 -19.58 -19.66
N ILE A 230 10.46 -19.75 -18.34
CA ILE A 230 11.68 -19.29 -17.65
C ILE A 230 12.95 -19.93 -18.23
N ASN A 231 12.95 -21.26 -18.45
CA ASN A 231 14.11 -21.94 -19.03
C ASN A 231 14.43 -21.43 -20.44
N VAL A 232 13.41 -21.23 -21.28
CA VAL A 232 13.61 -20.70 -22.63
C VAL A 232 14.15 -19.27 -22.61
N LEU A 233 13.66 -18.40 -21.71
CA LEU A 233 14.22 -17.06 -21.54
C LEU A 233 15.71 -17.11 -21.17
N TYR A 234 16.10 -18.07 -20.31
CA TYR A 234 17.50 -18.26 -19.91
C TYR A 234 18.36 -18.81 -21.05
N GLU A 235 17.92 -19.88 -21.72
CA GLU A 235 18.63 -20.50 -22.85
C GLU A 235 18.78 -19.54 -24.04
N SER A 236 17.85 -18.61 -24.20
CA SER A 236 17.91 -17.55 -25.22
C SER A 236 18.82 -16.38 -24.84
N GLY A 237 19.41 -16.38 -23.64
CA GLY A 237 20.26 -15.31 -23.13
C GLY A 237 19.51 -14.04 -22.71
N LEU A 238 18.17 -14.07 -22.66
CA LEU A 238 17.33 -12.93 -22.30
C LEU A 238 17.35 -12.65 -20.79
N ILE A 239 17.57 -13.69 -19.98
CA ILE A 239 17.79 -13.54 -18.52
C ILE A 239 19.09 -14.22 -18.11
N LYS A 240 19.75 -13.65 -17.09
CA LYS A 240 20.99 -14.20 -16.50
C LYS A 240 20.70 -15.39 -15.58
N SER A 241 21.73 -16.19 -15.30
CA SER A 241 21.67 -17.35 -14.39
C SER A 241 21.12 -17.01 -13.01
N ASP A 242 21.50 -15.86 -12.48
CA ASP A 242 21.14 -15.45 -11.12
C ASP A 242 19.64 -15.16 -11.05
N LEU A 243 19.12 -14.40 -12.02
CA LEU A 243 17.68 -14.12 -12.12
C LEU A 243 16.87 -15.40 -12.35
N LYS A 244 17.34 -16.31 -13.20
CA LYS A 244 16.71 -17.63 -13.39
C LYS A 244 16.64 -18.40 -12.07
N THR A 245 17.73 -18.43 -11.32
CA THR A 245 17.81 -19.13 -10.02
C THR A 245 16.85 -18.53 -9.00
N ASN A 246 16.78 -17.20 -8.93
CA ASN A 246 15.86 -16.50 -8.04
C ASN A 246 14.39 -16.78 -8.43
N LEU A 247 14.05 -16.74 -9.72
CA LEU A 247 12.71 -17.07 -10.21
C LEU A 247 12.30 -18.50 -9.85
N ASP A 248 13.19 -19.47 -9.99
CA ASP A 248 12.92 -20.86 -9.59
C ASP A 248 12.74 -20.99 -8.07
N CYS A 249 13.53 -20.27 -7.28
CA CYS A 249 13.38 -20.23 -5.83
C CYS A 249 11.98 -19.74 -5.43
N VAL A 250 11.57 -18.59 -5.96
CA VAL A 250 10.27 -17.95 -5.70
C VAL A 250 9.12 -18.85 -6.16
N ARG A 251 9.20 -19.41 -7.38
CA ARG A 251 8.22 -20.37 -7.91
C ARG A 251 8.05 -21.59 -7.00
N ASN A 252 9.16 -22.16 -6.55
CA ASN A 252 9.14 -23.33 -5.68
C ASN A 252 8.56 -22.99 -4.30
N ALA A 253 8.86 -21.81 -3.76
CA ALA A 253 8.25 -21.35 -2.52
C ALA A 253 6.73 -21.17 -2.65
N ARG A 254 6.26 -20.52 -3.72
CA ARG A 254 4.82 -20.37 -4.00
C ARG A 254 4.12 -21.73 -4.15
N ASN A 255 4.76 -22.69 -4.82
CA ASN A 255 4.21 -24.05 -4.94
C ASN A 255 4.17 -24.78 -3.59
N LYS A 256 5.19 -24.62 -2.73
CA LYS A 256 5.19 -25.19 -1.37
C LYS A 256 4.10 -24.55 -0.51
N LEU A 257 3.86 -23.25 -0.63
CA LEU A 257 2.75 -22.56 0.03
C LEU A 257 1.41 -23.14 -0.44
N ALA A 258 1.17 -23.16 -1.76
CA ALA A 258 -0.11 -23.60 -2.33
C ALA A 258 -0.43 -25.10 -2.09
N HIS A 259 0.57 -25.99 -2.15
CA HIS A 259 0.34 -27.44 -2.08
C HIS A 259 0.64 -28.05 -0.70
N ARG A 260 1.41 -27.37 0.14
CA ARG A 260 1.85 -27.91 1.44
C ARG A 260 1.59 -26.96 2.60
N GLY A 261 1.00 -25.78 2.36
CA GLY A 261 0.78 -24.77 3.39
C GLY A 261 2.07 -24.20 3.99
N LYS A 262 3.23 -24.40 3.35
CA LYS A 262 4.51 -23.95 3.89
C LYS A 262 4.63 -22.43 3.71
N LEU A 263 4.65 -21.70 4.83
CA LEU A 263 4.82 -20.26 4.84
C LEU A 263 6.20 -19.84 4.30
N PRO A 264 6.28 -18.79 3.47
CA PRO A 264 7.55 -18.23 3.04
C PRO A 264 8.19 -17.36 4.13
N ASP A 265 9.51 -17.28 4.11
CA ASP A 265 10.28 -16.32 4.92
C ASP A 265 10.42 -14.97 4.20
N VAL A 266 10.93 -13.98 4.93
CA VAL A 266 11.14 -12.61 4.42
C VAL A 266 12.13 -12.57 3.25
N GLU A 267 13.17 -13.42 3.28
CA GLU A 267 14.19 -13.50 2.23
C GLU A 267 13.58 -13.96 0.91
N THR A 268 12.70 -14.95 0.96
CA THR A 268 11.93 -15.44 -0.19
C THR A 268 11.05 -14.34 -0.79
N VAL A 269 10.41 -13.52 0.06
CA VAL A 269 9.58 -12.39 -0.43
C VAL A 269 10.44 -11.29 -1.04
N LEU A 270 11.60 -10.98 -0.46
CA LEU A 270 12.56 -10.04 -1.04
C LEU A 270 13.04 -10.53 -2.42
N LEU A 271 13.31 -11.83 -2.58
CA LEU A 271 13.61 -12.40 -3.90
C LEU A 271 12.44 -12.26 -4.86
N ALA A 272 11.19 -12.39 -4.40
CA ALA A 272 10.00 -12.20 -5.24
C ALA A 272 9.86 -10.73 -5.71
N ILE A 273 10.11 -9.78 -4.81
CA ILE A 273 10.18 -8.33 -5.10
C ILE A 273 11.26 -8.06 -6.15
N GLU A 274 12.46 -8.59 -5.95
CA GLU A 274 13.56 -8.41 -6.89
C GLU A 274 13.22 -9.00 -8.27
N CYS A 275 12.69 -10.23 -8.31
CA CYS A 275 12.31 -10.91 -9.53
C CYS A 275 11.27 -10.12 -10.33
N VAL A 276 10.19 -9.66 -9.68
CA VAL A 276 9.10 -8.98 -10.40
C VAL A 276 9.57 -7.66 -11.00
N PHE A 277 10.38 -6.86 -10.31
CA PHE A 277 10.85 -5.58 -10.82
C PHE A 277 11.99 -5.72 -11.83
N LYS A 278 12.83 -6.77 -11.74
CA LYS A 278 13.78 -7.10 -12.80
C LYS A 278 13.08 -7.57 -14.07
N ILE A 279 12.08 -8.44 -13.94
CA ILE A 279 11.27 -8.88 -15.08
C ILE A 279 10.47 -7.71 -15.66
N LEU A 280 9.87 -6.85 -14.84
CA LEU A 280 9.20 -5.65 -15.33
C LEU A 280 10.17 -4.74 -16.10
N SER A 281 11.39 -4.55 -15.59
CA SER A 281 12.43 -3.75 -16.26
C SER A 281 12.80 -4.34 -17.61
N LEU A 282 13.00 -5.66 -17.67
CA LEU A 282 13.29 -6.37 -18.90
C LEU A 282 12.14 -6.27 -19.88
N VAL A 283 10.90 -6.58 -19.49
CA VAL A 283 9.75 -6.51 -20.39
C VAL A 283 9.55 -5.07 -20.90
N ALA A 284 9.68 -4.06 -20.03
CA ALA A 284 9.58 -2.63 -20.39
C ALA A 284 10.65 -2.15 -21.37
N SER A 285 11.85 -2.72 -21.29
CA SER A 285 12.99 -2.38 -22.13
C SER A 285 13.22 -3.38 -23.28
N ASN A 286 12.24 -4.25 -23.58
CA ASN A 286 12.40 -5.33 -24.57
C ASN A 286 13.66 -6.19 -24.33
N PHE A 287 13.93 -6.48 -23.06
CA PHE A 287 15.02 -7.29 -22.50
C PHE A 287 16.42 -6.67 -22.63
N GLU A 288 16.51 -5.35 -22.75
CA GLU A 288 17.79 -4.62 -22.81
C GLU A 288 18.31 -4.21 -21.42
N LYS A 289 17.41 -3.86 -20.49
CA LYS A 289 17.76 -3.34 -19.16
C LYS A 289 17.09 -4.14 -18.05
N CYS A 290 17.89 -4.54 -17.06
CA CYS A 290 17.42 -5.33 -15.92
C CYS A 290 17.05 -4.48 -14.69
N ASP A 291 17.46 -3.22 -14.64
CA ASP A 291 17.48 -2.43 -13.40
C ASP A 291 16.73 -1.08 -13.49
N GLU A 292 15.95 -0.87 -14.55
CA GLU A 292 15.18 0.38 -14.80
C GLU A 292 14.25 0.73 -13.62
N TYR A 293 13.69 -0.29 -12.97
CA TYR A 293 12.79 -0.14 -11.81
C TYR A 293 13.42 -0.56 -10.48
N SER A 294 14.76 -0.60 -10.39
CA SER A 294 15.49 -0.93 -9.16
C SER A 294 15.16 -0.01 -7.96
N TYR A 295 14.76 1.24 -8.22
CA TYR A 295 14.32 2.17 -7.17
C TYR A 295 13.11 1.66 -6.38
N LEU A 296 12.24 0.84 -6.99
CA LEU A 296 11.09 0.24 -6.30
C LEU A 296 11.54 -0.86 -5.33
N ILE A 297 12.58 -1.62 -5.69
CA ILE A 297 13.21 -2.61 -4.81
C ILE A 297 13.77 -1.88 -3.58
N THR A 298 14.60 -0.86 -3.79
CA THR A 298 15.21 -0.07 -2.70
C THR A 298 14.16 0.62 -1.82
N MET A 299 13.05 1.09 -2.40
CA MET A 299 11.94 1.65 -1.64
C MET A 299 11.33 0.61 -0.71
N LEU A 300 11.00 -0.58 -1.23
CA LEU A 300 10.40 -1.64 -0.42
C LEU A 300 11.36 -2.18 0.64
N GLU A 301 12.66 -2.28 0.35
CA GLU A 301 13.66 -2.64 1.35
C GLU A 301 13.64 -1.66 2.53
N LYS A 302 13.64 -0.34 2.28
CA LYS A 302 13.56 0.68 3.32
C LYS A 302 12.27 0.57 4.15
N VAL A 303 11.14 0.36 3.47
CA VAL A 303 9.83 0.20 4.10
C VAL A 303 9.78 -1.08 4.95
N GLY A 304 10.43 -2.17 4.52
CA GLY A 304 10.58 -3.38 5.31
C GLY A 304 11.47 -3.19 6.55
N LEU A 305 12.56 -2.42 6.41
CA LEU A 305 13.52 -2.14 7.49
C LEU A 305 12.97 -1.20 8.56
N ALA A 306 12.10 -0.25 8.22
CA ALA A 306 11.46 0.65 9.19
C ALA A 306 10.67 -0.11 10.28
N ASN A 307 10.36 -1.39 10.07
CA ASN A 307 9.74 -2.28 11.05
C ASN A 307 10.73 -3.07 11.93
N LYS A 308 12.05 -2.97 11.74
CA LYS A 308 13.07 -3.62 12.59
C LYS A 308 13.42 -2.83 13.86
N VAL A 309 13.01 -1.57 13.97
CA VAL A 309 13.45 -0.66 15.06
C VAL A 309 12.66 -0.85 16.37
N ILE A 310 11.67 -1.76 16.41
CA ILE A 310 10.94 -2.06 17.65
C ILE A 310 11.51 -3.36 18.22
N PHE A 311 12.39 -3.22 19.22
CA PHE A 311 13.14 -4.26 19.95
C PHE A 311 14.46 -4.76 19.32
N SER A 312 15.44 -3.87 19.14
CA SER A 312 16.84 -4.21 19.47
C SER A 312 17.14 -3.65 20.86
N VAL A 313 16.52 -4.24 21.88
CA VAL A 313 17.00 -4.06 23.25
C VAL A 313 18.11 -5.10 23.41
N ASP A 314 19.35 -4.70 23.17
CA ASP A 314 20.56 -5.43 23.60
C ASP A 314 20.72 -5.35 25.13
N GLN A 315 19.64 -5.63 25.86
CA GLN A 315 19.71 -5.99 27.26
C GLN A 315 19.02 -7.33 27.38
N GLU A 316 19.76 -8.33 27.85
CA GLU A 316 19.21 -9.52 28.47
C GLU A 316 18.25 -9.06 29.57
N ILE A 317 16.97 -8.92 29.23
CA ILE A 317 15.93 -8.88 30.24
C ILE A 317 15.78 -10.34 30.66
N GLU A 318 16.39 -10.69 31.80
CA GLU A 318 16.00 -11.90 32.52
C GLU A 318 14.49 -11.80 32.77
N ILE A 319 13.72 -12.60 32.03
CA ILE A 319 12.31 -12.84 32.32
C ILE A 319 12.28 -13.68 33.58
N THR A 320 12.35 -13.02 34.74
CA THR A 320 11.98 -13.62 36.01
C THR A 320 10.45 -13.75 36.01
N THR A 321 10.00 -14.97 35.70
CA THR A 321 8.79 -15.63 36.18
C THR A 321 7.64 -14.72 36.65
N TRP A 322 6.76 -14.36 35.72
CA TRP A 322 5.42 -13.79 35.99
C TRP A 322 4.45 -14.73 36.74
N PHE A 323 4.92 -15.88 37.25
CA PHE A 323 4.09 -16.91 37.88
C PHE A 323 4.24 -17.01 39.41
N GLU A 324 5.16 -16.27 40.05
CA GLU A 324 5.38 -16.40 41.50
C GLU A 324 4.50 -15.48 42.36
N SER A 325 3.67 -14.62 41.77
CA SER A 325 2.79 -13.71 42.53
C SER A 325 1.34 -14.19 42.70
N PHE A 326 1.04 -15.46 42.38
CA PHE A 326 -0.31 -16.03 42.56
C PHE A 326 -0.43 -17.06 43.70
N GLU A 327 0.63 -17.35 44.46
CA GLU A 327 0.56 -18.31 45.59
C GLU A 327 0.32 -17.70 46.98
N ASP A 328 0.07 -16.39 47.09
CA ASP A 328 -0.26 -15.76 48.38
C ASP A 328 -1.65 -15.12 48.39
N SER A 329 -2.66 -15.98 48.21
CA SER A 329 -4.04 -15.69 48.68
C SER A 329 -4.72 -16.96 49.17
N SER A 330 -4.07 -17.64 50.12
CA SER A 330 -4.74 -18.58 51.01
C SER A 330 -5.68 -17.81 51.96
N ASN A 331 -6.82 -17.33 51.44
CA ASN A 331 -8.06 -17.06 52.18
C ASN A 331 -9.13 -16.43 51.26
N VAL A 332 -9.69 -17.21 50.35
CA VAL A 332 -11.03 -16.91 49.82
C VAL A 332 -11.83 -18.22 49.75
N ASN A 333 -12.62 -18.47 50.79
CA ASN A 333 -13.64 -19.50 50.81
C ASN A 333 -14.78 -19.12 49.85
N PHE A 334 -14.92 -19.82 48.74
CA PHE A 334 -16.20 -19.91 48.02
C PHE A 334 -16.38 -21.30 47.43
N PHE A 335 -16.84 -22.26 48.24
CA PHE A 335 -17.74 -23.33 47.80
C PHE A 335 -18.54 -23.83 49.02
N THR A 336 -19.83 -23.49 49.08
CA THR A 336 -20.83 -24.33 49.77
C THR A 336 -21.84 -24.75 48.71
N VAL A 337 -21.69 -25.98 48.24
CA VAL A 337 -22.73 -26.70 47.51
C VAL A 337 -23.54 -27.45 48.56
N ASN A 338 -24.76 -27.01 48.84
CA ASN A 338 -25.72 -27.84 49.56
C ASN A 338 -26.47 -28.73 48.56
N ARG A 339 -26.50 -30.01 48.89
CA ARG A 339 -27.41 -31.01 48.29
C ARG A 339 -28.85 -30.72 48.67
#